data_AF-A0A4Q1TAH8-F1
#
_entry.id   AF-A0A4Q1TAH8-F1
#
_cell.length_a   1.000
_cell.length_b   1.000
_cell.length_c   1.000
_cell.angle_alpha   90.00
_cell.angle_beta   90.00
_cell.angle_gamma   90.00
#
_symmetry.space_group_name_H-M   'P 1'
#
loop_
_entity.id
_entity.type
_entity.pdbx_description
1 polymer ?
#
loop_
_entity_poly.entity_id
_entity_poly.type
_entity_poly.pdbx_seq_one_letter_code
_entity_poly.pdbx_strand_id
1 'polypeptide(L)'
;MAMLAMTSVIIIQALFFQDGGIAALGANLFNIALVAPWIGYGIFKLFERWKSLRPISIFIAAWLSVTASAALVAIELFFSGIVPLGLALKAMLTWHSIIGVAEGIITVVVLRYVMERQSNQETFFAPGAEVVER
;
A
#
# COMPACT_ATOMS: atom_id res chain seq x y z
N MET A 1 -4.18 7.97 10.18
CA MET A 1 -5.43 7.33 9.71
C MET A 1 -5.19 5.97 9.09
N ALA A 2 -4.30 5.82 8.10
CA ALA A 2 -4.02 4.53 7.45
C ALA A 2 -3.72 3.38 8.43
N MET A 3 -2.85 3.60 9.42
CA MET A 3 -2.50 2.57 10.41
C MET A 3 -3.71 2.08 11.24
N LEU A 4 -4.61 2.99 11.62
CA LEU A 4 -5.81 2.66 12.41
C LEU A 4 -6.82 1.86 11.57
N ALA A 5 -7.05 2.27 10.33
CA ALA A 5 -7.93 1.56 9.40
C ALA A 5 -7.40 0.13 9.13
N MET A 6 -6.10 0.00 8.85
CA MET A 6 -5.49 -1.32 8.63
C MET A 6 -5.51 -2.20 9.87
N THR A 7 -5.36 -1.61 11.06
CA THR A 7 -5.49 -2.36 12.32
C THR A 7 -6.86 -3.00 12.45
N SER A 8 -7.94 -2.24 12.18
CA SER A 8 -9.30 -2.78 12.22
C SER A 8 -9.52 -3.91 11.21
N VAL A 9 -9.00 -3.76 9.98
CA VAL A 9 -9.10 -4.80 8.93
C VAL A 9 -8.39 -6.08 9.37
N ILE A 10 -7.16 -5.98 9.89
CA ILE A 10 -6.36 -7.15 10.29
C ILE A 10 -6.99 -7.90 11.47
N ILE A 11 -7.60 -7.18 12.41
CA ILE A 11 -8.36 -7.81 13.51
C ILE A 11 -9.52 -8.64 12.95
N ILE A 12 -10.25 -8.11 11.96
CA ILE A 12 -11.34 -8.84 11.31
C ILE A 12 -10.79 -10.07 10.55
N GLN A 13 -9.67 -9.92 9.83
CA GLN A 13 -9.01 -11.02 9.12
C GLN A 13 -8.62 -12.17 10.06
N ALA A 14 -8.02 -11.86 11.20
CA ALA A 14 -7.59 -12.85 12.17
C ALA A 14 -8.76 -13.55 12.89
N LEU A 15 -9.86 -12.83 13.17
CA LEU A 15 -10.99 -13.35 13.95
C LEU A 15 -12.04 -14.08 13.09
N PHE A 16 -12.37 -13.55 11.91
CA PHE A 16 -13.47 -14.06 11.08
C PHE A 16 -13.00 -14.90 9.91
N PHE A 17 -11.85 -14.55 9.32
CA PHE A 17 -11.31 -15.25 8.15
C PHE A 17 -10.24 -16.27 8.54
N GLN A 18 -9.85 -16.29 9.81
CA GLN A 18 -8.79 -17.15 10.36
C GLN A 18 -7.45 -17.01 9.61
N ASP A 19 -7.32 -15.90 8.88
CA ASP A 19 -6.17 -15.58 8.05
C ASP A 19 -5.23 -14.69 8.88
N GLY A 20 -4.05 -15.24 9.21
CA GLY A 20 -3.05 -14.53 10.00
C GLY A 20 -3.19 -14.60 11.52
N GLY A 21 -3.81 -15.68 12.04
CA GLY A 21 -3.89 -16.16 13.45
C GLY A 21 -3.48 -15.23 14.60
N ILE A 22 -4.23 -15.24 15.71
CA ILE A 22 -4.03 -14.30 16.86
C ILE A 22 -2.58 -14.24 17.36
N ALA A 23 -1.84 -15.36 17.36
CA ALA A 23 -0.43 -15.40 17.76
C ALA A 23 0.52 -14.64 16.81
N ALA A 24 0.17 -14.53 15.52
CA ALA A 24 0.92 -13.79 14.50
C ALA A 24 0.38 -12.37 14.27
N LEU A 25 -0.69 -11.98 14.97
CA LEU A 25 -1.39 -10.71 14.75
C LEU A 25 -0.48 -9.49 14.94
N GLY A 26 0.44 -9.53 15.91
CA GLY A 26 1.43 -8.46 16.12
C GLY A 26 2.38 -8.28 14.93
N ALA A 27 2.91 -9.38 14.39
CA ALA A 27 3.78 -9.36 13.21
C ALA A 27 3.02 -8.91 11.96
N ASN A 28 1.80 -9.40 11.75
CA ASN A 28 0.95 -8.99 10.62
C ASN A 28 0.60 -7.50 10.67
N LEU A 29 0.27 -7.00 11.87
CA LEU A 29 0.00 -5.58 12.09
C LEU A 29 1.23 -4.72 11.79
N PHE A 30 2.41 -5.16 12.23
CA PHE A 30 3.66 -4.46 11.97
C PHE A 30 3.95 -4.35 10.47
N ASN A 31 3.82 -5.44 9.71
CA ASN A 31 4.12 -5.44 8.28
C ASN A 31 3.12 -4.65 7.43
N ILE A 32 1.82 -4.81 7.70
CA ILE A 32 0.77 -4.26 6.85
C ILE A 32 0.33 -2.86 7.31
N ALA A 33 0.21 -2.62 8.62
CA ALA A 33 -0.27 -1.33 9.11
C ALA A 33 0.84 -0.29 9.32
N LEU A 34 2.10 -0.70 9.52
CA LEU A 34 3.21 0.23 9.73
C LEU A 34 4.19 0.25 8.54
N VAL A 35 4.81 -0.90 8.25
CA VAL A 35 5.89 -1.00 7.27
C VAL A 35 5.41 -0.65 5.86
N ALA A 36 4.33 -1.27 5.38
CA ALA A 36 3.84 -1.03 4.03
C ALA A 36 3.50 0.46 3.77
N PRO A 37 2.73 1.17 4.63
CA PRO A 37 2.50 2.59 4.48
C PRO A 37 3.77 3.45 4.53
N TRP A 38 4.71 3.12 5.41
CA TRP A 38 5.99 3.84 5.52
C TRP A 38 6.83 3.72 4.25
N ILE A 39 6.97 2.50 3.73
CA ILE A 39 7.71 2.25 2.48
C ILE A 39 7.01 2.92 1.30
N GLY A 40 5.70 2.75 1.18
CA GLY A 40 4.92 3.35 0.10
C GLY A 40 5.02 4.87 0.08
N TYR A 41 4.90 5.51 1.26
CA TYR A 41 5.03 6.96 1.38
C TYR A 41 6.46 7.44 1.09
N GLY A 42 7.48 6.73 1.60
CA GLY A 42 8.88 7.04 1.35
C GLY A 42 9.22 6.99 -0.15
N ILE A 43 8.74 5.97 -0.84
CA ILE A 43 8.95 5.80 -2.28
C ILE A 43 8.16 6.87 -3.05
N PHE A 44 6.89 7.09 -2.71
CA PHE A 44 6.09 8.14 -3.35
C PHE A 44 6.78 9.50 -3.27
N LYS A 45 7.30 9.88 -2.09
CA LYS A 45 7.99 11.15 -1.87
C LYS A 45 9.30 11.27 -2.67
N LEU A 46 10.00 10.15 -2.87
CA LEU A 46 11.20 10.11 -3.71
C LEU A 46 10.88 10.46 -5.17
N PHE A 47 9.77 9.93 -5.68
CA PHE A 47 9.33 10.13 -7.06
C PHE A 47 8.44 11.37 -7.27
N GLU A 48 7.95 12.00 -6.19
CA GLU A 48 7.10 13.20 -6.24
C GLU A 48 7.76 14.38 -6.99
N ARG A 49 9.10 14.43 -6.99
CA ARG A 49 9.86 15.45 -7.73
C ARG A 49 9.59 15.44 -9.23
N TRP A 50 9.11 14.33 -9.78
CA TRP A 50 8.91 14.13 -11.22
C TRP A 50 7.42 14.17 -11.56
N LYS A 51 6.82 15.37 -11.55
CA LYS A 51 5.37 15.58 -11.75
C LYS A 51 4.81 14.93 -13.02
N SER A 52 5.59 14.86 -14.08
CA SER A 52 5.19 14.23 -15.36
C SER A 52 4.91 12.73 -15.22
N LEU A 53 5.56 12.04 -14.27
CA LEU A 53 5.45 10.60 -14.09
C LEU A 53 4.54 10.19 -12.93
N ARG A 54 3.75 11.11 -12.38
CA ARG A 54 2.92 10.89 -11.18
C ARG A 54 2.16 9.56 -11.14
N PRO A 55 1.43 9.11 -12.20
CA PRO A 55 0.74 7.81 -12.14
C PRO A 55 1.70 6.63 -12.08
N ILE A 56 2.84 6.70 -12.77
CA ILE A 56 3.88 5.66 -12.74
C ILE A 56 4.56 5.63 -11.37
N SER A 57 4.82 6.81 -10.79
CA SER A 57 5.38 6.94 -9.43
C SER A 57 4.46 6.31 -8.38
N ILE A 58 3.15 6.51 -8.49
CA ILE A 58 2.15 5.90 -7.60
C ILE A 58 2.15 4.38 -7.77
N PHE A 59 2.14 3.89 -9.01
CA PHE A 59 2.19 2.45 -9.29
C PHE A 59 3.43 1.80 -8.67
N ILE A 60 4.62 2.37 -8.91
CA ILE A 60 5.89 1.86 -8.39
C ILE A 60 5.91 1.91 -6.86
N ALA A 61 5.40 2.98 -6.25
CA ALA A 61 5.31 3.11 -4.80
C ALA A 61 4.44 2.01 -4.17
N ALA A 62 3.27 1.75 -4.74
CA ALA A 62 2.38 0.68 -4.29
C ALA A 62 3.00 -0.71 -4.49
N TRP A 63 3.55 -0.98 -5.67
CA TRP A 63 4.17 -2.27 -6.00
C TRP A 63 5.36 -2.60 -5.09
N LEU A 64 6.27 -1.64 -4.91
CA LEU A 64 7.43 -1.81 -4.03
C LEU A 64 7.04 -1.88 -2.56
N SER A 65 6.01 -1.15 -2.12
CA SER A 65 5.48 -1.24 -0.76
C SER A 65 5.03 -2.67 -0.42
N VAL A 66 4.21 -3.28 -1.28
CA VAL A 66 3.71 -4.65 -1.10
C VAL A 66 4.86 -5.65 -1.12
N THR A 67 5.76 -5.53 -2.11
CA THR A 67 6.86 -6.47 -2.30
C THR A 67 7.88 -6.40 -1.15
N ALA A 68 8.19 -5.19 -0.66
CA ALA A 68 9.11 -5.01 0.46
C ALA A 68 8.50 -5.48 1.79
N SER A 69 7.21 -5.23 2.01
CA SER A 69 6.49 -5.77 3.18
C SER A 69 6.49 -7.31 3.16
N ALA A 70 6.26 -7.93 2.00
CA ALA A 70 6.33 -9.38 1.85
C ALA A 70 7.74 -9.97 2.12
N ALA A 71 8.79 -9.24 1.73
CA ALA A 71 10.16 -9.63 2.06
C ALA A 71 10.42 -9.62 3.57
N LEU A 72 9.86 -8.65 4.30
CA LEU A 72 9.97 -8.57 5.75
C LEU A 72 9.21 -9.70 6.45
N VAL A 73 8.00 -10.04 5.99
CA VAL A 73 7.27 -11.23 6.46
C VAL A 73 8.08 -12.51 6.27
N ALA A 74 8.77 -12.65 5.13
CA ALA A 74 9.64 -13.81 4.89
C ALA A 74 10.83 -13.88 5.86
N ILE A 75 11.39 -12.73 6.25
CA ILE A 75 12.46 -12.65 7.25
C ILE A 75 11.92 -13.02 8.64
N GLU A 76 10.74 -12.54 9.02
CA GLU A 76 10.09 -12.89 10.28
C GLU A 76 9.76 -14.39 10.37
N LEU A 77 9.31 -15.00 9.27
CA LEU A 77 9.09 -16.44 9.16
C LEU A 77 10.37 -17.26 9.34
N PHE A 78 11.50 -16.72 8.90
CA PHE A 78 12.79 -17.33 9.16
C PHE A 78 13.17 -17.23 10.64
N PHE A 79 12.97 -16.06 11.27
CA PHE A 79 13.24 -15.87 12.69
C PHE A 79 12.32 -16.68 13.61
N SER A 80 11.10 -17.00 13.18
CA SER A 80 10.21 -17.90 13.93
C SER A 80 10.63 -19.37 13.87
N GLY A 81 11.62 -19.72 13.03
CA GLY A 81 12.15 -21.07 12.88
C GLY A 81 11.25 -22.03 12.11
N ILE A 82 10.17 -21.53 11.49
CA ILE A 82 9.17 -22.37 10.81
C ILE A 82 9.64 -22.74 9.39
N VAL A 83 10.25 -21.79 8.67
CA VAL A 83 10.60 -21.96 7.24
C VAL A 83 12.02 -21.45 6.97
N PRO A 84 12.84 -22.17 6.17
CA PRO A 84 14.13 -21.67 5.72
C PRO A 84 13.99 -20.37 4.90
N LEU A 85 14.91 -19.42 5.12
CA LEU A 85 14.83 -18.08 4.52
C LEU A 85 14.67 -18.09 2.99
N GLY A 86 15.45 -18.92 2.30
CA GLY A 86 15.40 -19.00 0.83
C GLY A 86 14.05 -19.46 0.30
N LEU A 87 13.39 -20.39 1.00
CA LEU A 87 12.06 -20.87 0.63
C LEU A 87 10.99 -19.82 0.96
N ALA A 88 11.08 -19.20 2.14
CA ALA A 88 10.16 -18.14 2.57
C ALA A 88 10.21 -16.94 1.61
N LEU A 89 11.40 -16.44 1.27
CA LEU A 89 11.57 -15.32 0.35
C LEU A 89 11.05 -15.68 -1.04
N LYS A 90 11.40 -16.85 -1.58
CA LYS A 90 10.95 -17.28 -2.91
C LYS A 90 9.43 -17.38 -2.96
N ALA A 91 8.81 -18.01 -1.96
CA ALA A 91 7.36 -18.16 -1.91
C ALA A 91 6.65 -16.81 -1.77
N MET A 92 7.07 -15.98 -0.81
CA MET A 92 6.45 -14.69 -0.53
C MET A 92 6.64 -13.70 -1.67
N LEU A 93 7.87 -13.50 -2.16
CA LEU A 93 8.13 -12.54 -3.24
C LEU A 93 7.44 -12.93 -4.55
N THR A 94 7.36 -14.22 -4.89
CA THR A 94 6.73 -14.65 -6.15
C THR A 94 5.27 -14.21 -6.21
N TRP A 95 4.49 -14.57 -5.20
CA TRP A 95 3.06 -14.24 -5.18
C TRP A 95 2.81 -12.75 -4.93
N HIS A 96 3.56 -12.13 -4.02
CA HIS A 96 3.36 -10.72 -3.68
C HIS A 96 3.84 -9.77 -4.78
N SER A 97 4.78 -10.19 -5.63
CA SER A 97 5.14 -9.39 -6.81
C SER A 97 3.99 -9.33 -7.82
N ILE A 98 3.22 -10.42 -7.97
CA ILE A 98 2.05 -10.48 -8.86
C ILE A 98 0.89 -9.68 -8.26
N ILE A 99 0.58 -9.92 -6.97
CA ILE A 99 -0.48 -9.19 -6.25
C ILE A 99 -0.16 -7.70 -6.19
N GLY A 100 1.10 -7.34 -5.97
CA GLY A 100 1.54 -5.96 -5.96
C GLY A 100 1.28 -5.23 -7.28
N VAL A 101 1.30 -5.93 -8.43
CA VAL A 101 0.98 -5.31 -9.72
C VAL A 101 -0.49 -4.94 -9.76
N ALA A 102 -1.36 -5.86 -9.33
CA ALA A 102 -2.80 -5.58 -9.21
C ALA A 102 -3.05 -4.41 -8.24
N GLU A 103 -2.40 -4.41 -7.07
CA GLU A 103 -2.51 -3.34 -6.09
C GLU A 103 -2.04 -1.99 -6.65
N GLY A 104 -0.94 -1.98 -7.41
CA GLY A 104 -0.45 -0.78 -8.07
C GLY A 104 -1.45 -0.21 -9.08
N ILE A 105 -2.08 -1.07 -9.90
CA ILE A 105 -3.12 -0.65 -10.85
C ILE A 105 -4.32 -0.07 -10.10
N ILE A 106 -4.83 -0.79 -9.09
CA ILE A 106 -5.96 -0.36 -8.27
C ILE A 106 -5.66 1.00 -7.63
N THR A 107 -4.47 1.17 -7.04
CA THR A 107 -4.04 2.42 -6.38
C THR A 107 -4.04 3.59 -7.35
N VAL A 108 -3.52 3.42 -8.57
CA VAL A 108 -3.52 4.48 -9.59
C VAL A 108 -4.95 4.84 -10.01
N VAL A 109 -5.80 3.84 -10.24
CA VAL A 109 -7.20 4.06 -10.67
C VAL A 109 -7.99 4.78 -9.58
N VAL A 110 -7.90 4.31 -8.34
CA VAL A 110 -8.60 4.90 -7.19
C VAL A 110 -8.13 6.33 -6.95
N LEU A 111 -6.82 6.59 -6.95
CA LEU A 111 -6.31 7.94 -6.74
C LEU A 111 -6.73 8.90 -7.85
N ARG A 112 -6.72 8.47 -9.12
CA ARG A 112 -7.22 9.28 -10.23
C ARG A 112 -8.70 9.62 -10.06
N TYR A 113 -9.52 8.63 -9.75
CA TYR A 113 -10.96 8.82 -9.54
C TYR A 113 -11.27 9.77 -8.37
N VAL A 114 -10.55 9.66 -7.26
CA VAL A 114 -10.73 10.55 -6.10
C VAL A 114 -10.29 11.98 -6.45
N MET A 115 -9.15 12.16 -7.12
CA MET A 115 -8.66 13.49 -7.52
C MET A 115 -9.60 14.20 -8.50
N GLU A 116 -10.15 13.47 -9.47
CA GLU A 116 -11.10 14.02 -10.45
C GLU A 116 -12.40 14.48 -9.77
N ARG A 117 -12.92 13.68 -8.82
CA ARG A 117 -14.11 14.03 -8.03
C ARG A 117 -13.87 15.24 -7.12
N GLN A 118 -12.73 15.30 -6.45
CA GLN A 118 -12.40 16.43 -5.59
C GLN A 118 -12.26 17.72 -6.39
N SER A 119 -11.59 17.66 -7.56
CA SER A 119 -11.48 18.80 -8.47
C SER A 119 -12.85 19.31 -8.91
N ASN A 120 -13.76 18.42 -9.31
CA ASN A 120 -15.14 18.80 -9.69
C ASN A 120 -15.93 19.45 -8.54
N GLN A 121 -15.71 19.02 -7.30
CA GLN A 121 -16.36 19.65 -6.14
C GLN A 121 -15.84 21.07 -5.93
N GLU A 122 -14.53 21.29 -5.99
CA GLU A 122 -13.94 22.63 -5.85
C GLU A 122 -14.44 23.59 -6.95
N THR A 123 -14.56 23.13 -8.20
CA THR A 123 -15.13 23.95 -9.28
C THR A 123 -16.62 24.27 -9.07
N PHE A 124 -17.39 23.32 -8.54
CA PHE A 124 -18.81 23.52 -8.25
C PHE A 124 -19.04 24.56 -7.13
N PHE A 125 -18.18 24.60 -6.11
CA PHE A 125 -18.27 25.56 -5.01
C PHE A 125 -17.60 26.91 -5.29
N ALA A 126 -16.69 26.98 -6.28
CA ALA A 126 -16.01 28.22 -6.69
C ALA A 126 -16.12 28.50 -8.21
N PRO A 127 -17.35 28.64 -8.76
CA PRO A 127 -17.57 28.77 -10.21
C PRO A 127 -16.98 30.06 -10.84
N GLY A 128 -16.51 31.02 -10.04
CA GLY A 128 -15.99 32.31 -10.50
C GLY A 128 -14.46 32.49 -10.44
N ALA A 129 -13.70 31.51 -9.95
CA ALA A 129 -12.24 31.67 -9.76
C ALA A 129 -11.44 31.57 -11.08
N GLU A 130 -11.95 30.87 -12.10
CA GLU A 130 -11.26 30.72 -13.40
C GLU A 130 -11.37 31.95 -14.31
N VAL A 131 -12.33 32.87 -14.07
CA VAL A 131 -12.57 34.02 -14.96
C VAL A 131 -11.60 35.18 -14.68
N VAL A 132 -10.91 35.18 -13.54
CA VAL A 132 -10.06 36.30 -13.10
C VAL A 132 -8.58 36.14 -13.52
N GLU A 133 -8.16 34.94 -13.93
CA GLU A 133 -6.74 34.63 -14.22
C GLU A 133 -6.36 34.53 -15.71
N ARG A 134 -7.24 34.98 -16.63
CA ARG A 134 -6.93 35.09 -18.07
C ARG A 134 -6.75 36.54 -18.52
#